data_AF-A0A5B0EIR2-F1
#
_entry.id   AF-A0A5B0EIR2-F1
#
_cell.length_a   1.000
_cell.length_b   1.000
_cell.length_c   1.000
_cell.angle_alpha   90.00
_cell.angle_beta   90.00
_cell.angle_gamma   90.00
#
_symmetry.space_group_name_H-M   'P 1'
#
loop_
_entity.id
_entity.type
_entity.pdbx_description
1 polymer ?
#
loop_
_entity_poly.entity_id
_entity_poly.type
_entity_poly.pdbx_seq_one_letter_code
_entity_poly.pdbx_strand_id
1 'polypeptide(L)'
;METPNVESNDETLKQLLHEAFDNQIPNFGSYNLVAAAGTSGSAGLKVIGFRPEPAELILCPLNPRTLLPTERAVSVNNTNISHVALVRDGGYEVGTSTGRVYRFNVPAKLSLNIPGASEATAGGLLAQDDDAAEFADFMNSLMDHLDPGFPTAS
;
A
#
# COMPACT_ATOMS: atom_id res chain seq x y z
N MET A 1 16.91 -16.70 26.03
CA MET A 1 16.59 -15.30 25.66
C MET A 1 15.57 -15.41 24.57
N GLU A 2 14.30 -15.35 24.96
CA GLU A 2 13.20 -15.48 24.02
C GLU A 2 13.07 -14.12 23.33
N THR A 3 12.98 -14.10 22.01
CA THR A 3 12.62 -12.92 21.20
C THR A 3 11.15 -12.99 20.75
N PRO A 4 10.14 -13.10 21.65
CA PRO A 4 8.75 -13.31 21.24
C PRO A 4 8.01 -12.01 20.87
N ASN A 5 8.67 -10.84 20.94
CA ASN A 5 7.97 -9.56 20.87
C ASN A 5 7.93 -8.92 19.48
N VAL A 6 8.78 -9.32 18.53
CA VAL A 6 8.83 -8.67 17.19
C VAL A 6 7.91 -9.37 16.20
N GLU A 7 7.93 -10.70 16.16
CA GLU A 7 7.08 -11.51 15.29
C GLU A 7 5.59 -11.34 15.65
N SER A 8 5.25 -11.38 16.95
CA SER A 8 3.89 -11.10 17.44
C SER A 8 3.40 -9.69 17.06
N ASN A 9 4.31 -8.71 16.99
CA ASN A 9 3.97 -7.33 16.61
C ASN A 9 3.74 -7.18 15.10
N ASP A 10 4.49 -7.90 14.26
CA ASP A 10 4.29 -7.94 12.81
C ASP A 10 2.92 -8.53 12.45
N GLU A 11 2.60 -9.70 13.00
CA GLU A 11 1.31 -10.36 12.76
C GLU A 11 0.15 -9.48 13.24
N THR A 12 0.29 -8.85 14.41
CA THR A 12 -0.70 -7.90 14.93
C THR A 12 -0.88 -6.71 13.98
N LEU A 13 0.20 -6.12 13.47
CA LEU A 13 0.11 -5.01 12.52
C LEU A 13 -0.55 -5.45 11.21
N LYS A 14 -0.21 -6.63 10.68
CA LYS A 14 -0.86 -7.18 9.48
C LYS A 14 -2.35 -7.38 9.68
N GLN A 15 -2.77 -7.89 10.84
CA GLN A 15 -4.18 -8.03 11.18
C GLN A 15 -4.89 -6.67 11.27
N LEU A 16 -4.31 -5.71 11.98
CA LEU A 16 -4.88 -4.37 12.13
C LEU A 16 -5.04 -3.64 10.78
N LEU A 17 -4.07 -3.79 9.86
CA LEU A 17 -4.14 -3.22 8.53
C LEU A 17 -5.19 -3.90 7.65
N HIS A 18 -5.33 -5.23 7.76
CA HIS A 18 -6.42 -5.96 7.12
C HIS A 18 -7.79 -5.51 7.62
N GLU A 19 -7.97 -5.38 8.94
CA GLU A 19 -9.22 -4.90 9.54
C GLU A 19 -9.53 -3.46 9.11
N ALA A 20 -8.54 -2.57 9.09
CA ALA A 20 -8.71 -1.19 8.65
C ALA A 20 -9.09 -1.10 7.16
N PHE A 21 -8.62 -2.04 6.34
CA PHE A 21 -8.97 -2.16 4.93
C PHE A 21 -10.38 -2.71 4.75
N ASP A 22 -10.71 -3.84 5.38
CA ASP A 22 -12.02 -4.51 5.29
C ASP A 22 -13.17 -3.61 5.76
N ASN A 23 -12.93 -2.82 6.81
CA ASN A 23 -13.89 -1.82 7.31
C ASN A 23 -14.26 -0.75 6.27
N GLN A 24 -13.36 -0.43 5.33
CA GLN A 24 -13.65 0.53 4.27
C GLN A 24 -14.27 -0.14 3.04
N ILE A 25 -13.95 -1.41 2.80
CA ILE A 25 -14.17 -2.09 1.53
C ILE A 25 -14.72 -3.51 1.80
N PRO A 26 -16.05 -3.65 2.00
CA PRO A 26 -16.66 -4.92 2.36
C PRO A 26 -16.57 -5.95 1.22
N ASN A 27 -16.12 -7.17 1.54
CA ASN A 27 -16.01 -8.36 0.66
C ASN A 27 -14.81 -8.42 -0.32
N PHE A 28 -13.65 -7.91 0.06
CA PHE A 28 -12.46 -7.85 -0.82
C PHE A 28 -11.38 -8.88 -0.48
N GLY A 29 -11.77 -10.12 -0.12
CA GLY A 29 -10.86 -11.21 0.28
C GLY A 29 -9.95 -11.79 -0.82
N SER A 30 -9.69 -11.06 -1.91
CA SER A 30 -8.85 -11.50 -3.04
C SER A 30 -7.77 -10.48 -3.42
N TYR A 31 -7.52 -9.50 -2.55
CA TYR A 31 -6.48 -8.48 -2.77
C TYR A 31 -5.28 -8.80 -1.89
N ASN A 32 -4.10 -8.67 -2.48
CA ASN A 32 -2.87 -8.59 -1.72
C ASN A 32 -2.79 -7.19 -1.08
N LEU A 33 -2.29 -7.11 0.15
CA LEU A 33 -2.23 -5.84 0.89
C LEU A 33 -0.79 -5.44 1.16
N VAL A 34 -0.45 -4.18 0.89
CA VAL A 34 0.82 -3.56 1.30
C VAL A 34 0.57 -2.26 2.06
N ALA A 35 1.49 -1.90 2.95
CA ALA A 35 1.47 -0.61 3.60
C ALA A 35 2.40 0.34 2.83
N ALA A 36 1.89 1.52 2.53
CA ALA A 36 2.62 2.54 1.82
C ALA A 36 2.80 3.78 2.70
N ALA A 37 3.99 4.37 2.64
CA ALA A 37 4.28 5.65 3.26
C ALA A 37 4.12 6.76 2.23
N GLY A 38 3.37 7.82 2.56
CA GLY A 38 3.32 9.02 1.73
C GLY A 38 4.69 9.68 1.61
N THR A 39 5.08 10.06 0.39
CA THR A 39 6.27 10.88 0.16
C THR A 39 5.94 12.33 0.55
N SER A 40 6.87 13.01 1.21
CA SER A 40 6.72 14.37 1.78
C SER A 40 5.72 15.26 1.03
N GLY A 41 4.61 15.61 1.70
CA GLY A 41 3.52 16.44 1.15
C GLY A 41 2.28 15.67 0.67
N SER A 42 2.35 14.35 0.49
CA SER A 42 1.18 13.50 0.20
C SER A 42 0.78 12.67 1.43
N ALA A 43 -0.51 12.71 1.75
CA ALA A 43 -1.12 12.28 3.01
C ALA A 43 -0.66 10.91 3.54
N GLY A 44 0.14 10.89 4.60
CA GLY A 44 0.16 9.82 5.62
C GLY A 44 0.44 8.38 5.17
N LEU A 45 0.29 7.48 6.16
CA LEU A 45 0.25 6.03 5.99
C LEU A 45 -0.95 5.65 5.12
N LYS A 46 -0.79 4.64 4.27
CA LYS A 46 -1.89 4.05 3.51
C LYS A 46 -1.77 2.54 3.52
N VAL A 47 -2.91 1.87 3.48
CA VAL A 47 -2.95 0.46 3.06
C VAL A 47 -3.38 0.44 1.60
N ILE A 48 -2.68 -0.31 0.79
CA ILE A 48 -2.99 -0.49 -0.63
C ILE A 48 -3.38 -1.94 -0.83
N GLY A 49 -4.62 -2.14 -1.24
CA GLY A 49 -5.05 -3.41 -1.79
C GLY A 49 -4.78 -3.45 -3.28
N PHE A 50 -4.19 -4.52 -3.79
CA PHE A 50 -3.97 -4.67 -5.23
C PHE A 50 -4.31 -6.08 -5.68
N ARG A 51 -4.71 -6.20 -6.95
CA ARG A 51 -4.87 -7.49 -7.62
C ARG A 51 -4.46 -7.36 -9.09
N PRO A 52 -3.83 -8.39 -9.67
CA PRO A 52 -3.41 -8.36 -11.07
C PRO A 52 -4.57 -8.55 -12.04
N GLU A 53 -5.63 -9.29 -11.66
CA GLU A 53 -6.71 -9.67 -12.58
C GLU A 53 -8.11 -9.54 -11.96
N PRO A 54 -8.96 -8.62 -12.43
CA PRO A 54 -8.62 -7.47 -13.28
C PRO A 54 -7.73 -6.47 -12.52
N ALA A 55 -6.77 -5.86 -13.22
CA ALA A 55 -5.81 -4.92 -12.65
C ALA A 55 -6.52 -3.77 -11.90
N GLU A 56 -6.34 -3.74 -10.58
CA GLU A 56 -6.98 -2.76 -9.71
C GLU A 56 -6.13 -2.50 -8.46
N LEU A 57 -6.08 -1.22 -8.08
CA LEU A 57 -5.55 -0.73 -6.82
C LEU A 57 -6.66 -0.09 -6.00
N ILE A 58 -6.64 -0.33 -4.70
CA ILE A 58 -7.48 0.33 -3.72
C ILE A 58 -6.57 1.06 -2.75
N LEU A 59 -6.57 2.39 -2.79
CA LEU A 59 -5.78 3.24 -1.90
C LEU A 59 -6.63 3.59 -0.68
N CYS A 60 -6.21 3.14 0.51
CA CYS A 60 -6.88 3.40 1.78
C CYS A 60 -6.01 4.28 2.69
N PRO A 61 -6.20 5.60 2.72
CA PRO A 61 -5.44 6.50 3.59
C PRO A 61 -5.77 6.28 5.07
N LEU A 62 -4.73 6.06 5.88
CA LEU A 62 -4.84 5.80 7.32
C LEU A 62 -4.05 6.82 8.14
N ASN A 63 -4.50 7.04 9.38
CA ASN A 63 -3.74 7.80 10.35
C ASN A 63 -2.61 6.91 10.92
N PRO A 64 -1.33 7.30 10.83
CA PRO A 64 -0.22 6.46 11.29
C PRO A 64 -0.19 6.21 12.81
N ARG A 65 -0.96 6.97 13.60
CA ARG A 65 -1.04 6.80 15.06
C ARG A 65 -2.22 5.93 15.50
N THR A 66 -3.35 6.03 14.81
CA THR A 66 -4.58 5.35 15.22
C THR A 66 -4.97 4.21 14.29
N LEU A 67 -4.33 4.10 13.13
CA LEU A 67 -4.67 3.19 12.02
C LEU A 67 -6.13 3.32 11.53
N LEU A 68 -6.79 4.43 11.87
CA LEU A 68 -8.13 4.72 11.41
C LEU A 68 -8.10 5.39 10.03
N PRO A 69 -9.12 5.17 9.18
CA PRO A 69 -9.24 5.85 7.90
C PRO A 69 -9.27 7.37 8.07
N THR A 70 -8.39 8.08 7.36
CA THR A 70 -8.42 9.56 7.33
C THR A 70 -9.32 10.09 6.23
N GLU A 71 -9.47 9.31 5.15
CA GLU A 71 -10.26 9.64 3.98
C GLU A 71 -10.92 8.37 3.44
N ARG A 72 -11.87 8.50 2.51
CA ARG A 72 -12.45 7.33 1.85
C ARG A 72 -11.41 6.64 0.97
N ALA A 73 -11.46 5.31 0.97
CA ALA A 73 -10.76 4.49 0.01
C ALA A 73 -11.03 4.92 -1.44
N VAL A 74 -10.01 4.83 -2.27
CA VAL A 74 -10.05 5.20 -3.69
C VAL A 74 -9.72 3.97 -4.52
N SER A 75 -10.65 3.54 -5.37
CA SER A 75 -10.38 2.52 -6.40
C SER A 75 -9.75 3.17 -7.62
N VAL A 76 -8.62 2.63 -8.04
CA VAL A 76 -7.92 2.94 -9.29
C VAL A 76 -7.86 1.67 -10.13
N ASN A 77 -8.35 1.72 -11.36
CA ASN A 77 -8.40 0.58 -12.27
C ASN A 77 -8.26 1.06 -13.72
N ASN A 78 -8.20 0.13 -14.67
CA ASN A 78 -8.00 0.43 -16.09
C ASN A 78 -8.99 1.45 -16.70
N THR A 79 -10.15 1.69 -16.09
CA THR A 79 -11.12 2.66 -16.62
C THR A 79 -10.88 4.09 -16.13
N ASN A 80 -10.25 4.27 -14.98
CA ASN A 80 -10.10 5.57 -14.33
C ASN A 80 -8.63 5.97 -14.09
N ILE A 81 -7.69 5.08 -14.40
CA ILE A 81 -6.27 5.36 -14.36
C ILE A 81 -5.89 6.20 -15.58
N SER A 82 -5.08 7.23 -15.33
CA SER A 82 -4.56 8.12 -16.37
C SER A 82 -3.09 7.85 -16.66
N HIS A 83 -2.30 7.61 -15.62
CA HIS A 83 -0.88 7.28 -15.75
C HIS A 83 -0.35 6.62 -14.49
N VAL A 84 0.74 5.86 -14.65
CA VAL A 84 1.56 5.35 -13.56
C VAL A 84 3.01 5.66 -13.89
N ALA A 85 3.79 6.10 -12.90
CA ALA A 85 5.19 6.39 -13.07
C ALA A 85 6.00 6.00 -11.82
N LEU A 86 7.23 5.54 -12.05
CA LEU A 86 8.23 5.37 -11.01
C LEU A 86 8.95 6.70 -10.76
N VAL A 87 8.98 7.13 -9.51
CA VAL A 87 9.67 8.34 -9.05
C VAL A 87 11.11 7.97 -8.68
N ARG A 88 12.04 8.91 -8.87
CA ARG A 88 13.50 8.71 -8.68
C ARG A 88 13.92 8.10 -7.34
N ASP A 89 13.10 8.17 -6.30
CA ASP A 89 13.36 7.66 -4.95
C ASP A 89 12.86 6.22 -4.74
N GLY A 90 12.34 5.56 -5.79
CA GLY A 90 11.69 4.24 -5.69
C GLY A 90 10.20 4.32 -5.34
N GLY A 91 9.66 5.53 -5.18
CA GLY A 91 8.24 5.76 -4.98
C GLY A 91 7.43 5.62 -6.26
N TYR A 92 6.13 5.48 -6.12
CA TYR A 92 5.17 5.40 -7.21
C TYR A 92 4.33 6.67 -7.27
N GLU A 93 4.02 7.08 -8.50
CA GLU A 93 3.02 8.08 -8.80
C GLU A 93 1.90 7.42 -9.60
N VAL A 94 0.66 7.57 -9.13
CA VAL A 94 -0.54 7.08 -9.80
C VAL A 94 -1.48 8.26 -10.02
N GLY A 95 -1.72 8.60 -11.28
CA GLY A 95 -2.69 9.62 -11.68
C GLY A 95 -4.01 9.00 -12.13
N THR A 96 -5.12 9.60 -11.70
CA THR A 96 -6.47 9.23 -12.15
C THR A 96 -7.02 10.24 -13.17
N SER A 97 -7.92 9.80 -14.04
CA SER A 97 -8.58 10.64 -15.05
C SER A 97 -9.42 11.78 -14.46
N THR A 98 -9.70 11.73 -13.14
CA THR A 98 -10.31 12.82 -12.37
C THR A 98 -9.33 13.94 -12.00
N GLY A 99 -8.06 13.84 -12.44
CA GLY A 99 -6.99 14.82 -12.18
C GLY A 99 -6.35 14.69 -10.79
N ARG A 100 -6.65 13.62 -10.03
CA ARG A 100 -6.01 13.36 -8.74
C ARG A 100 -4.73 12.58 -8.96
N VAL A 101 -3.69 12.92 -8.20
CA VAL A 101 -2.39 12.25 -8.25
C VAL A 101 -2.02 11.76 -6.87
N TYR A 102 -1.69 10.49 -6.77
CA TYR A 102 -1.29 9.81 -5.55
C TYR A 102 0.18 9.46 -5.61
N ARG A 103 0.95 9.92 -4.61
CA ARG A 103 2.38 9.62 -4.47
C ARG A 103 2.63 8.87 -3.17
N PHE A 104 3.32 7.75 -3.27
CA PHE A 104 3.62 6.90 -2.11
C PHE A 104 4.82 6.00 -2.38
N ASN A 105 5.43 5.49 -1.31
CA ASN A 105 6.49 4.51 -1.37
C ASN A 105 6.06 3.25 -0.62
N VAL A 106 6.43 2.08 -1.11
CA VAL A 106 6.16 0.78 -0.46
C VAL A 106 7.48 0.20 0.01
N PRO A 107 7.93 0.52 1.25
CA PRO A 107 9.17 -0.03 1.78
C PRO A 107 8.95 -1.49 2.22
N ALA A 108 9.97 -2.33 2.06
CA ALA A 108 9.95 -3.71 2.54
C ALA A 108 9.73 -3.83 4.07
N LYS A 109 10.15 -2.80 4.82
CA LYS A 109 9.95 -2.71 6.27
C LYS A 109 9.44 -1.34 6.65
N LEU A 110 8.35 -1.30 7.43
CA LEU A 110 7.71 -0.06 7.85
C LEU A 110 7.49 -0.03 9.36
N SER A 111 7.99 1.01 10.03
CA SER A 111 7.73 1.19 11.47
C SER A 111 6.38 1.88 11.67
N LEU A 112 5.48 1.24 12.40
CA LEU A 112 4.12 1.72 12.66
C LEU A 112 3.83 1.76 14.16
N ASN A 113 2.86 2.60 14.53
CA ASN A 113 2.33 2.57 15.88
C ASN A 113 1.29 1.46 16.01
N ILE A 114 1.37 0.64 17.06
CA ILE A 114 0.34 -0.34 17.40
C ILE A 114 -0.71 0.37 18.29
N PRO A 115 -1.90 0.70 17.77
CA PRO A 115 -2.93 1.37 18.56
C PRO A 115 -3.30 0.53 19.79
N GLY A 116 -3.35 1.18 20.96
CA GLY A 116 -3.67 0.53 22.24
C GLY A 116 -2.48 -0.10 22.98
N ALA A 117 -1.29 -0.15 22.36
CA ALA A 117 -0.07 -0.53 23.06
C ALA A 117 0.40 0.61 23.99
N SER A 118 0.98 0.25 25.14
CA SER A 118 1.62 1.23 26.03
C SER A 118 2.78 1.93 25.32
N GLU A 119 3.10 3.19 25.66
CA GLU A 119 4.16 3.97 24.98
C GLU A 119 5.51 3.24 24.92
N ALA A 120 5.80 2.33 25.86
CA ALA A 120 7.01 1.51 25.88
C ALA A 120 7.03 0.40 24.81
N THR A 121 5.88 -0.02 24.28
CA THR A 121 5.73 -1.10 23.27
C THR A 121 4.97 -0.63 22.03
N ALA A 122 4.76 0.69 21.88
CA ALA A 122 3.89 1.25 20.86
C ALA A 122 4.47 1.17 19.44
N GLY A 123 5.76 0.85 19.28
CA GLY A 123 6.37 0.68 17.96
C GLY A 123 6.40 -0.79 17.53
N GLY A 124 5.78 -1.09 16.39
CA GLY A 124 5.94 -2.35 15.68
C GLY A 124 6.65 -2.16 14.35
N LEU A 125 7.40 -3.18 13.92
CA LEU A 125 8.01 -3.23 12.59
C LEU A 125 7.18 -4.17 11.74
N LEU A 126 6.55 -3.64 10.70
CA LEU A 126 5.83 -4.40 9.70
C LEU A 126 6.81 -4.89 8.64
N ALA A 127 6.92 -6.20 8.48
CA ALA A 127 7.74 -6.84 7.46
C ALA A 127 6.86 -7.27 6.27
N GLN A 128 7.13 -6.66 5.11
CA GLN A 128 6.36 -6.81 3.88
C GLN A 128 7.26 -7.14 2.70
N ASP A 129 8.40 -7.81 2.93
CA ASP A 129 9.41 -8.05 1.88
C ASP A 129 8.79 -8.78 0.65
N ASP A 130 7.95 -9.78 0.89
CA ASP A 130 7.27 -10.56 -0.15
C ASP A 130 6.13 -9.75 -0.80
N ASP A 131 5.24 -9.17 0.02
CA ASP A 131 4.11 -8.36 -0.45
C ASP A 131 4.58 -7.13 -1.27
N ALA A 132 5.67 -6.49 -0.86
CA ALA A 132 6.27 -5.35 -1.55
C ALA A 132 6.90 -5.75 -2.90
N ALA A 133 7.49 -6.96 -2.97
CA ALA A 133 8.02 -7.50 -4.22
C ALA A 133 6.90 -7.83 -5.20
N GLU A 134 5.82 -8.48 -4.74
CA GLU A 134 4.62 -8.73 -5.53
C GLU A 134 3.96 -7.43 -6.00
N PHE A 135 3.90 -6.42 -5.12
CA PHE A 135 3.37 -5.10 -5.49
C PHE A 135 4.22 -4.43 -6.57
N ALA A 136 5.55 -4.54 -6.49
CA ALA A 136 6.43 -3.99 -7.50
C ALA A 136 6.26 -4.69 -8.86
N ASP A 137 6.12 -6.02 -8.88
CA ASP A 137 5.81 -6.78 -10.10
C ASP A 137 4.48 -6.33 -10.73
N PHE A 138 3.44 -6.24 -9.90
CA PHE A 138 2.13 -5.72 -10.32
C PHE A 138 2.23 -4.30 -10.91
N MET A 139 2.95 -3.38 -10.28
CA MET A 139 3.11 -2.01 -10.78
C MET A 139 3.86 -1.97 -12.11
N ASN A 140 4.87 -2.82 -12.29
CA ASN A 140 5.59 -2.95 -13.56
C ASN A 140 4.67 -3.46 -14.68
N SER A 141 3.89 -4.51 -14.40
CA SER A 141 2.90 -5.05 -15.34
C SER A 141 1.83 -4.00 -15.70
N LEU A 142 1.36 -3.22 -14.72
CA LEU A 142 0.41 -2.15 -14.95
C LEU A 142 0.99 -1.02 -15.80
N MET A 143 2.25 -0.64 -15.58
CA MET A 143 2.94 0.36 -16.42
C MET A 143 3.10 -0.11 -17.86
N ASP A 144 3.50 -1.38 -18.07
CA ASP A 144 3.60 -1.99 -19.41
C ASP A 144 2.24 -2.02 -20.12
N HIS A 145 1.17 -2.36 -19.40
CA HIS A 145 -0.18 -2.36 -19.95
C HIS A 145 -0.66 -0.97 -20.41
N LEU A 146 -0.26 0.09 -19.69
CA LEU A 146 -0.64 1.48 -19.99
C LEU A 146 0.22 2.13 -21.06
N ASP A 147 1.47 1.68 -21.22
CA ASP A 147 2.39 2.10 -22.29
C ASP A 147 2.64 0.93 -23.26
N PRO A 148 1.68 0.60 -24.17
CA PRO A 148 1.89 -0.45 -25.18
C PRO A 148 2.93 -0.07 -26.26
N GLY A 149 3.74 0.96 -26.02
CA GLY A 149 4.45 1.75 -27.01
C GLY A 149 5.87 1.29 -27.37
N PHE A 150 6.45 0.31 -26.69
CA PHE A 150 7.78 -0.19 -27.03
C PHE A 150 7.84 -1.73 -27.07
N PRO A 151 7.92 -2.37 -28.26
CA PRO A 151 8.42 -3.73 -28.30
C PRO A 151 9.84 -3.72 -27.73
N THR A 152 10.08 -4.52 -26.69
CA THR A 152 11.43 -4.90 -26.28
C THR A 152 12.06 -5.64 -27.45
N ALA A 153 12.83 -4.90 -28.27
CA ALA A 153 13.58 -5.47 -29.38
C ALA A 153 14.53 -6.54 -28.82
N SER A 154 14.21 -7.81 -29.11
CA SER A 154 15.14 -8.93 -29.01
C SER A 154 15.91 -9.09 -30.31
#